data_AF-A0A544YT33-F1
#
_entry.id   AF-A0A544YT33-F1
#
_cell.length_a   1.000
_cell.length_b   1.000
_cell.length_c   1.000
_cell.angle_alpha   90.00
_cell.angle_beta   90.00
_cell.angle_gamma   90.00
#
_symmetry.space_group_name_H-M   'P 1'
#
loop_
_entity.id
_entity.type
_entity.pdbx_description
1 polymer ?
#
loop_
_entity_poly.entity_id
_entity_poly.type
_entity_poly.pdbx_seq_one_letter_code
_entity_poly.pdbx_strand_id
1 'polypeptide(L)'
;MSIGWRGTYVTGSELRAPTEGLADVKVYAYAALTGIENLTSATGVSEPVTVAAGQVVPLPQAGITLKTTSPTAGTARVRPAAVNIGPSPTAPLIKCEVRNAGTLTTYPLTVTQEGQSSPTPSPDGAVASPKPTRTVTVTVTAGDPAEDTAGDTAGDTAGESGDDDLERDAGAAQDVDTTPVGGAATGGGGEAGPDGRMYVLAGLVITLAACAGLLSRRRLRSR
;
A
#
# COMPACT_ATOMS: atom_id res chain seq x y z
N MET A 1 1.28 -4.62 -13.03
CA MET A 1 -0.12 -4.15 -13.16
C MET A 1 -0.20 -2.69 -12.73
N SER A 2 -1.27 -1.97 -13.07
CA SER A 2 -1.46 -0.57 -12.64
C SER A 2 -2.88 -0.24 -12.22
N ILE A 3 -2.99 0.63 -11.23
CA ILE A 3 -4.25 1.20 -10.72
C ILE A 3 -4.13 2.73 -10.84
N GLY A 4 -5.14 3.39 -11.39
CA GLY A 4 -5.19 4.86 -11.41
C GLY A 4 -5.66 5.40 -10.06
N TRP A 5 -4.94 6.38 -9.52
CA TRP A 5 -5.33 7.12 -8.31
C TRP A 5 -5.60 8.58 -8.64
N ARG A 6 -6.67 9.13 -8.06
CA ARG A 6 -6.99 10.56 -8.08
C ARG A 6 -7.52 10.95 -6.70
N GLY A 7 -7.32 12.21 -6.34
CA GLY A 7 -7.80 12.75 -5.08
C GLY A 7 -8.34 14.17 -5.26
N THR A 8 -9.37 14.49 -4.48
CA THR A 8 -9.95 15.82 -4.36
C THR A 8 -10.17 16.11 -2.88
N TYR A 9 -10.14 17.39 -2.51
CA TYR A 9 -10.55 17.79 -1.17
C TYR A 9 -12.06 17.90 -1.08
N VAL A 10 -12.57 17.58 0.11
CA VAL A 10 -13.87 18.09 0.53
C VAL A 10 -13.67 19.56 0.88
N THR A 11 -14.55 20.44 0.38
CA THR A 11 -14.47 21.89 0.62
C THR A 11 -14.38 22.19 2.12
N GLY A 12 -13.41 23.03 2.49
CA GLY A 12 -13.15 23.41 3.88
C GLY A 12 -12.28 22.42 4.67
N SER A 13 -11.89 21.30 4.06
CA SER A 13 -10.97 20.29 4.63
C SER A 13 -9.66 20.21 3.86
N GLU A 14 -9.27 21.29 3.19
CA GLU A 14 -8.05 21.33 2.39
C GLU A 14 -6.81 21.23 3.28
N LEU A 15 -5.89 20.33 2.90
CA LEU A 15 -4.60 20.24 3.57
C LEU A 15 -3.76 21.47 3.24
N ARG A 16 -3.25 22.13 4.27
CA ARG A 16 -2.38 23.31 4.15
C ARG A 16 -0.94 22.98 4.47
N ALA A 17 -0.02 23.61 3.74
CA ALA A 17 1.41 23.48 3.98
C ALA A 17 1.78 24.05 5.37
N PRO A 18 2.75 23.45 6.07
CA PRO A 18 3.30 23.96 7.33
C PRO A 18 3.85 25.39 7.19
N THR A 19 4.20 26.02 8.32
CA THR A 19 4.76 27.38 8.36
C THR A 19 6.07 27.54 7.60
N GLU A 20 6.83 26.47 7.41
CA GLU A 20 8.07 26.46 6.63
C GLU A 20 7.82 26.25 5.13
N GLY A 21 6.57 25.98 4.72
CA GLY A 21 6.23 25.54 3.38
C GLY A 21 6.63 24.09 3.12
N LEU A 22 6.54 23.68 1.86
CA LEU A 22 6.97 22.38 1.35
C LEU A 22 7.78 22.63 0.08
N ALA A 23 9.02 22.15 0.02
CA ALA A 23 9.88 22.32 -1.14
C ALA A 23 10.23 20.96 -1.74
N ASP A 24 10.04 20.81 -3.06
CA ASP A 24 10.38 19.60 -3.82
C ASP A 24 9.78 18.30 -3.20
N VAL A 25 8.53 18.39 -2.72
CA VAL A 25 7.84 17.24 -2.12
C VAL A 25 7.01 16.52 -3.16
N LYS A 26 6.79 15.22 -2.96
CA LYS A 26 5.92 14.38 -3.79
C LYS A 26 4.76 13.86 -2.95
N VAL A 27 3.65 13.58 -3.61
CA VAL A 27 2.55 12.81 -3.05
C VAL A 27 2.82 11.33 -3.31
N TYR A 28 2.84 10.55 -2.23
CA TYR A 28 2.94 9.10 -2.23
C TYR A 28 1.58 8.52 -1.91
N ALA A 29 0.92 7.94 -2.91
CA ALA A 29 -0.39 7.33 -2.78
C ALA A 29 -0.26 5.82 -2.66
N TYR A 30 -1.10 5.24 -1.81
CA TYR A 30 -1.13 3.82 -1.53
C TYR A 30 -2.53 3.27 -1.77
N ALA A 31 -2.61 2.02 -2.23
CA ALA A 31 -3.83 1.23 -2.21
C ALA A 31 -3.56 -0.09 -1.49
N ALA A 32 -4.54 -0.56 -0.73
CA ALA A 32 -4.51 -1.86 -0.08
C ALA A 32 -5.20 -2.89 -0.98
N LEU A 33 -4.60 -4.06 -1.09
CA LEU A 33 -5.12 -5.18 -1.87
C LEU A 33 -5.35 -6.39 -0.96
N THR A 34 -6.44 -7.11 -1.24
CA THR A 34 -6.81 -8.35 -0.54
C THR A 34 -7.40 -9.35 -1.52
N GLY A 35 -7.31 -10.65 -1.25
CA GLY A 35 -7.94 -11.72 -2.06
C GLY A 35 -6.98 -12.51 -2.93
N ILE A 36 -5.74 -12.05 -3.10
CA ILE A 36 -4.65 -12.83 -3.69
C ILE A 36 -3.50 -12.88 -2.68
N GLU A 37 -2.99 -14.07 -2.42
CA GLU A 37 -1.88 -14.27 -1.49
C GLU A 37 -0.65 -13.47 -1.92
N ASN A 38 0.02 -12.83 -0.96
CA ASN A 38 1.22 -12.01 -1.17
C ASN A 38 1.02 -10.76 -2.05
N LEU A 39 -0.22 -10.41 -2.43
CA LEU A 39 -0.57 -9.15 -3.10
C LEU A 39 -1.30 -8.22 -2.12
N THR A 40 -0.55 -7.40 -1.40
CA THR A 40 -1.08 -6.60 -0.28
C THR A 40 -1.18 -5.10 -0.55
N SER A 41 -0.37 -4.56 -1.47
CA SER A 41 -0.32 -3.12 -1.72
C SER A 41 0.04 -2.74 -3.15
N ALA A 42 -0.40 -1.55 -3.55
CA ALA A 42 0.09 -0.83 -4.72
C ALA A 42 0.52 0.57 -4.32
N THR A 43 1.61 1.06 -4.89
CA THR A 43 2.18 2.37 -4.55
C THR A 43 2.41 3.20 -5.80
N GLY A 44 2.27 4.51 -5.68
CA GLY A 44 2.57 5.44 -6.76
C GLY A 44 3.01 6.79 -6.21
N VAL A 45 3.64 7.57 -7.08
CA VAL A 45 4.25 8.84 -6.74
C VAL A 45 3.88 9.91 -7.76
N SER A 46 3.64 11.13 -7.29
CA SER A 46 3.40 12.28 -8.16
C SER A 46 4.70 12.91 -8.67
N GLU A 47 4.56 13.84 -9.60
CA GLU A 47 5.60 14.83 -9.86
C GLU A 47 5.86 15.69 -8.61
N PRO A 48 7.09 16.22 -8.43
CA PRO A 48 7.39 17.09 -7.31
C PRO A 48 6.59 18.39 -7.37
N VAL A 49 6.28 18.94 -6.19
CA VAL A 49 5.62 20.22 -6.02
C VAL A 49 6.29 21.03 -4.91
N THR A 50 6.27 22.34 -5.10
CA THR A 50 6.67 23.32 -4.09
C THR A 50 5.44 24.13 -3.69
N VAL A 51 5.20 24.24 -2.40
CA VAL A 51 4.03 24.89 -1.81
C VAL A 51 4.50 25.88 -0.75
N ALA A 52 4.14 27.15 -0.90
CA ALA A 52 4.47 28.16 0.10
C ALA A 52 3.72 27.92 1.42
N ALA A 53 4.24 28.47 2.51
CA ALA A 53 3.65 28.34 3.84
C ALA A 53 2.15 28.72 3.88
N GLY A 54 1.34 27.89 4.54
CA GLY A 54 -0.10 28.10 4.71
C GLY A 54 -0.98 27.94 3.46
N GLN A 55 -0.37 27.74 2.28
CA GLN A 55 -1.10 27.48 1.04
C GLN A 55 -1.69 26.07 1.03
N VAL A 56 -2.78 25.90 0.28
CA VAL A 56 -3.36 24.57 0.04
C VAL A 56 -2.36 23.73 -0.75
N VAL A 57 -2.11 22.50 -0.28
CA VAL A 57 -1.26 21.54 -0.98
C VAL A 57 -2.05 20.98 -2.16
N PRO A 58 -1.63 21.18 -3.42
CA PRO A 58 -2.39 20.71 -4.57
C PRO A 58 -2.35 19.18 -4.67
N LEU A 59 -3.50 18.56 -4.89
CA LEU A 59 -3.58 17.14 -5.21
C LEU A 59 -3.40 16.92 -6.73
N PRO A 60 -2.65 15.90 -7.17
CA PRO A 60 -2.41 15.64 -8.59
C PRO A 60 -3.69 15.40 -9.40
N GLN A 61 -4.01 16.32 -10.31
CA GLN A 61 -5.23 16.25 -11.14
C GLN A 61 -5.09 15.29 -12.33
N ALA A 62 -3.89 15.14 -12.89
CA ALA A 62 -3.61 14.16 -13.96
C ALA A 62 -3.83 12.71 -13.49
N GLY A 63 -3.73 12.48 -12.17
CA GLY A 63 -3.77 11.18 -11.53
C GLY A 63 -2.38 10.58 -11.34
N ILE A 64 -2.27 9.66 -10.39
CA ILE A 64 -1.04 8.92 -10.09
C ILE A 64 -1.24 7.47 -10.55
N THR A 65 -0.24 6.92 -11.23
CA THR A 65 -0.24 5.48 -11.55
C THR A 65 0.35 4.71 -10.38
N LEU A 66 -0.49 3.91 -9.69
CA LEU A 66 -0.02 2.98 -8.67
C LEU A 66 0.44 1.69 -9.35
N LYS A 67 1.59 1.16 -8.93
CA LYS A 67 2.17 -0.09 -9.42
C LYS A 67 2.10 -1.17 -8.36
N THR A 68 1.87 -2.39 -8.83
CA THR A 68 1.93 -3.61 -8.02
C THR A 68 2.22 -4.82 -8.92
N THR A 69 2.69 -5.90 -8.28
CA THR A 69 3.09 -7.14 -8.92
C THR A 69 2.59 -8.30 -8.08
N SER A 70 1.97 -9.30 -8.73
CA SER A 70 1.56 -10.56 -8.12
C SER A 70 2.13 -11.71 -8.95
N PRO A 71 2.71 -12.75 -8.31
CA PRO A 71 3.07 -13.97 -9.02
C PRO A 71 1.86 -14.88 -9.28
N THR A 72 0.75 -14.65 -8.58
CA THR A 72 -0.42 -15.53 -8.57
C THR A 72 -1.58 -14.85 -9.27
N ALA A 73 -2.26 -15.58 -10.15
CA ALA A 73 -3.52 -15.13 -10.74
C ALA A 73 -4.67 -15.24 -9.75
N GLY A 74 -5.70 -14.44 -9.97
CA GLY A 74 -6.89 -14.40 -9.13
C GLY A 74 -7.60 -13.05 -9.22
N THR A 75 -8.57 -12.84 -8.34
CA THR A 75 -9.26 -11.56 -8.20
C THR A 75 -8.95 -10.96 -6.84
N ALA A 76 -8.39 -9.76 -6.84
CA ALA A 76 -8.19 -8.96 -5.65
C ALA A 76 -9.29 -7.90 -5.50
N ARG A 77 -9.47 -7.40 -4.29
CA ARG A 77 -10.20 -6.17 -3.97
C ARG A 77 -9.20 -5.08 -3.67
N VAL A 78 -9.38 -3.92 -4.31
CA VAL A 78 -8.56 -2.73 -4.16
C VAL A 78 -9.36 -1.71 -3.36
N ARG A 79 -8.76 -1.15 -2.32
CA ARG A 79 -9.31 -0.01 -1.58
C ARG A 79 -8.27 1.11 -1.45
N PRO A 80 -8.69 2.39 -1.40
CA PRO A 80 -7.79 3.48 -1.06
C PRO A 80 -7.08 3.20 0.27
N ALA A 81 -5.79 3.54 0.33
CA ALA A 81 -5.02 3.49 1.56
C ALA A 81 -4.39 4.87 1.85
N ALA A 82 -3.34 4.91 2.67
CA ALA A 82 -2.71 6.14 3.11
C ALA A 82 -2.27 7.04 1.93
N VAL A 83 -2.10 8.32 2.22
CA VAL A 83 -1.48 9.29 1.32
C VAL A 83 -0.46 10.06 2.13
N ASN A 84 0.78 10.11 1.68
CA ASN A 84 1.85 10.80 2.39
C ASN A 84 2.47 11.85 1.49
N ILE A 85 3.00 12.91 2.09
CA ILE A 85 3.65 14.01 1.36
C ILE A 85 5.03 14.25 1.95
N GLY A 86 6.04 14.28 1.10
CA GLY A 86 7.41 14.53 1.54
C GLY A 86 8.43 14.35 0.42
N PRO A 87 9.73 14.49 0.72
CA PRO A 87 10.81 14.29 -0.25
C PRO A 87 11.01 12.80 -0.64
N SER A 88 10.64 11.87 0.25
CA SER A 88 10.78 10.43 0.03
C SER A 88 9.63 9.66 0.71
N PRO A 89 9.33 8.42 0.30
CA PRO A 89 8.27 7.63 0.92
C PRO A 89 8.59 7.23 2.37
N THR A 90 9.86 7.25 2.77
CA THR A 90 10.32 6.91 4.13
C THR A 90 10.56 8.13 5.02
N ALA A 91 10.55 9.33 4.44
CA ALA A 91 10.68 10.60 5.15
C ALA A 91 9.49 11.54 4.85
N PRO A 92 8.24 11.13 5.15
CA PRO A 92 7.10 11.99 4.93
C PRO A 92 7.08 13.16 5.93
N LEU A 93 6.86 14.37 5.41
CA LEU A 93 6.64 15.58 6.22
C LEU A 93 5.18 15.68 6.67
N ILE A 94 4.25 15.17 5.87
CA ILE A 94 2.83 15.04 6.21
C ILE A 94 2.43 13.57 6.01
N LYS A 95 1.86 12.97 7.05
CA LYS A 95 1.31 11.61 7.03
C LYS A 95 -0.21 11.69 7.13
N CYS A 96 -0.93 11.23 6.12
CA CYS A 96 -2.38 11.14 6.20
C CYS A 96 -2.80 9.73 6.62
N GLU A 97 -3.59 9.64 7.68
CA GLU A 97 -4.19 8.40 8.14
C GLU A 97 -5.56 8.19 7.51
N VAL A 98 -5.84 6.93 7.15
CA VAL A 98 -7.13 6.56 6.58
C VAL A 98 -8.14 6.39 7.69
N ARG A 99 -9.20 7.21 7.67
CA ARG A 99 -10.34 7.03 8.58
C ARG A 99 -11.37 6.08 7.96
N ASN A 100 -12.05 5.32 8.80
CA ASN A 100 -13.14 4.42 8.40
C ASN A 100 -12.75 3.43 7.28
N ALA A 101 -11.54 2.85 7.36
CA ALA A 101 -10.98 2.01 6.29
C ALA A 101 -11.88 0.81 5.89
N GLY A 102 -12.70 0.29 6.81
CA GLY A 102 -13.63 -0.81 6.55
C GLY A 102 -14.88 -0.42 5.73
N THR A 103 -15.21 0.87 5.64
CA THR A 103 -16.39 1.36 4.91
C THR A 103 -16.04 1.99 3.57
N LEU A 104 -14.76 1.98 3.18
CA LEU A 104 -14.32 2.53 1.91
C LEU A 104 -14.76 1.66 0.74
N THR A 105 -15.18 2.30 -0.34
CA THR A 105 -15.53 1.62 -1.60
C THR A 105 -14.38 0.75 -2.09
N THR A 106 -14.70 -0.49 -2.44
CA THR A 106 -13.74 -1.46 -2.97
C THR A 106 -13.96 -1.72 -4.46
N TYR A 107 -12.87 -1.81 -5.21
CA TYR A 107 -12.88 -2.09 -6.64
C TYR A 107 -12.28 -3.47 -6.93
N PRO A 108 -12.84 -4.25 -7.87
CA PRO A 108 -12.21 -5.51 -8.28
C PRO A 108 -10.95 -5.26 -9.12
N LEU A 109 -9.93 -6.09 -8.93
CA LEU A 109 -8.74 -6.17 -9.79
C LEU A 109 -8.49 -7.63 -10.14
N THR A 110 -8.62 -7.97 -11.42
CA THR A 110 -8.33 -9.31 -11.92
C THR A 110 -6.88 -9.41 -12.38
N VAL A 111 -6.16 -10.40 -11.86
CA VAL A 111 -4.82 -10.77 -12.27
C VAL A 111 -4.90 -12.06 -13.06
N THR A 112 -4.53 -12.01 -14.33
CA THR A 112 -4.46 -13.19 -15.20
C THR A 112 -3.04 -13.74 -15.22
N GLN A 113 -2.91 -15.08 -15.32
CA GLN A 113 -1.64 -15.73 -15.55
C GLN A 113 -1.59 -16.07 -17.04
N GLU A 114 -0.70 -15.43 -17.79
CA GLU A 114 -0.39 -15.91 -19.13
C GLU A 114 0.39 -17.22 -19.00
N GLY A 115 -0.10 -18.25 -19.71
CA GLY A 115 0.43 -19.61 -19.65
C GLY A 115 1.92 -19.66 -19.96
N GLN A 116 2.67 -20.37 -19.12
CA GLN A 116 3.99 -20.87 -19.47
C GLN A 116 3.83 -21.95 -20.55
N SER A 117 3.65 -21.55 -21.80
CA SER A 117 3.95 -22.45 -22.92
C SER A 117 5.47 -22.47 -23.07
N SER A 118 6.15 -23.33 -22.31
CA SER A 118 7.54 -23.67 -22.59
C SER A 118 7.54 -24.59 -23.81
N PRO A 119 8.12 -24.24 -24.97
CA PRO A 119 8.43 -25.23 -25.97
C PRO A 119 9.53 -26.13 -25.38
N THR A 120 9.28 -27.43 -25.30
CA THR A 120 10.33 -28.43 -25.03
C THR A 120 11.41 -28.27 -26.09
N PRO A 121 12.67 -27.92 -25.74
CA PRO A 121 13.73 -27.84 -26.75
C PRO A 121 14.10 -29.24 -27.22
N SER A 122 13.90 -29.50 -28.50
CA SER A 122 14.61 -30.57 -29.22
C SER A 122 16.09 -30.16 -29.35
N PRO A 123 17.07 -31.07 -29.22
CA PRO A 123 18.46 -30.68 -29.13
C PRO A 123 19.04 -30.47 -30.54
N ASP A 124 19.13 -29.23 -31.00
CA ASP A 124 20.26 -28.80 -31.85
C ASP A 124 20.28 -27.29 -32.09
N GLY A 125 21.49 -26.71 -32.10
CA GLY A 125 21.78 -25.41 -32.72
C GLY A 125 21.64 -24.16 -31.83
N ALA A 126 22.78 -23.57 -31.48
CA ALA A 126 22.88 -22.29 -30.77
C ALA A 126 22.35 -21.10 -31.59
N VAL A 127 21.29 -20.45 -31.11
CA VAL A 127 20.93 -19.05 -31.44
C VAL A 127 20.43 -18.36 -30.18
N ALA A 128 20.94 -17.16 -29.89
CA ALA A 128 20.59 -16.38 -28.71
C ALA A 128 19.06 -16.15 -28.62
N SER A 129 18.43 -16.74 -27.61
CA SER A 129 17.00 -16.57 -27.34
C SER A 129 16.70 -15.15 -26.85
N PRO A 130 15.66 -14.46 -27.38
CA PRO A 130 15.20 -13.20 -26.83
C PRO A 130 14.67 -13.42 -25.41
N LYS A 131 15.08 -12.56 -24.48
CA LYS A 131 14.57 -12.55 -23.11
C LYS A 131 13.03 -12.40 -23.15
N PRO A 132 12.24 -13.30 -22.55
CA PRO A 132 10.79 -13.22 -22.60
C PRO A 132 10.29 -11.94 -21.93
N THR A 133 9.61 -11.10 -22.70
CA THR A 133 8.88 -9.93 -22.18
C THR A 133 7.50 -10.40 -21.74
N ARG A 134 7.17 -10.19 -20.47
CA ARG A 134 5.85 -10.52 -19.90
C ARG A 134 4.92 -9.33 -20.11
N THR A 135 3.81 -9.57 -20.81
CA THR A 135 2.74 -8.58 -20.97
C THR A 135 1.61 -8.95 -20.01
N VAL A 136 1.04 -7.96 -19.32
CA VAL A 136 -0.09 -8.17 -18.40
C VAL A 136 -1.20 -7.22 -18.81
N THR A 137 -2.32 -7.78 -19.26
CA THR A 137 -3.51 -7.04 -19.68
C THR A 137 -4.44 -6.85 -18.48
N VAL A 138 -4.85 -5.60 -18.22
CA VAL A 138 -5.74 -5.23 -17.10
C VAL A 138 -7.09 -4.77 -17.65
N THR A 139 -8.18 -5.30 -17.11
CA THR A 139 -9.54 -4.83 -17.37
C THR A 139 -10.15 -4.33 -16.07
N VAL A 140 -10.53 -3.05 -16.03
CA VAL A 140 -11.28 -2.45 -14.92
C VAL A 140 -12.72 -2.32 -15.37
N THR A 141 -13.62 -3.08 -14.74
CA THR A 141 -15.07 -2.93 -14.94
C THR A 141 -15.62 -2.14 -13.77
N ALA A 142 -16.21 -0.97 -14.04
CA ALA A 142 -17.01 -0.25 -13.06
C ALA A 142 -18.32 -1.03 -12.84
N GLY A 143 -18.64 -1.36 -11.60
CA GLY A 143 -19.97 -1.87 -11.25
C GLY A 143 -20.90 -0.70 -10.99
N ASP A 144 -22.06 -0.68 -11.65
CA ASP A 144 -23.15 0.25 -11.36
C ASP A 144 -23.59 0.12 -9.88
N PRO A 145 -23.85 1.22 -9.17
CA PRO A 145 -24.53 1.14 -7.89
C PRO A 145 -25.97 0.67 -8.14
N ALA A 146 -26.34 -0.46 -7.55
CA ALA A 146 -27.74 -0.83 -7.44
C ALA A 146 -28.47 0.27 -6.66
N GLU A 147 -29.41 0.94 -7.33
CA GLU A 147 -30.42 1.76 -6.68
C GLU A 147 -31.35 0.83 -5.90
N ASP A 148 -31.30 0.91 -4.57
CA ASP A 148 -32.38 0.37 -3.74
C ASP A 148 -33.28 1.53 -3.29
N THR A 149 -34.43 1.57 -3.93
CA THR A 149 -35.55 2.46 -3.65
C THR A 149 -36.40 1.85 -2.54
N ALA A 150 -36.42 2.49 -1.37
CA ALA A 150 -37.50 2.43 -0.38
C ALA A 150 -37.23 3.55 0.63
N GLY A 151 -38.14 4.42 1.04
CA GLY A 151 -39.56 4.57 0.85
C GLY A 151 -39.94 5.73 1.78
N ASP A 152 -40.63 6.72 1.24
CA ASP A 152 -41.13 7.90 1.91
C ASP A 152 -42.09 7.54 3.06
N THR A 153 -41.90 8.14 4.24
CA THR A 153 -43.01 8.51 5.14
C THR A 153 -42.56 9.67 6.02
N ALA A 154 -42.99 10.88 5.64
CA ALA A 154 -43.05 12.04 6.52
C ALA A 154 -44.06 11.80 7.67
N GLY A 155 -43.68 12.23 8.87
CA GLY A 155 -44.52 12.22 10.07
C GLY A 155 -43.97 13.18 11.12
N ASP A 156 -44.35 14.44 10.96
CA ASP A 156 -44.13 15.60 11.83
C ASP A 156 -44.87 15.46 13.18
N THR A 157 -44.20 15.71 14.31
CA THR A 157 -44.79 16.35 15.52
C THR A 157 -43.66 16.87 16.42
N ALA A 158 -43.75 18.16 16.80
CA ALA A 158 -42.84 18.90 17.67
C ALA A 158 -43.25 18.90 19.16
N GLY A 159 -42.29 19.25 20.03
CA GLY A 159 -42.46 19.64 21.45
C GLY A 159 -42.32 18.46 22.43
N GLU A 160 -41.77 18.55 23.63
CA GLU A 160 -41.21 19.62 24.46
C GLU A 160 -40.40 18.92 25.61
N SER A 161 -39.59 19.70 26.32
CA SER A 161 -38.76 19.40 27.50
C SER A 161 -39.32 18.45 28.58
N GLY A 162 -38.42 17.75 29.29
CA GLY A 162 -38.70 17.08 30.57
C GLY A 162 -37.52 16.26 31.07
N ASP A 163 -37.06 16.58 32.28
CA ASP A 163 -35.86 16.12 32.95
C ASP A 163 -36.05 14.78 33.70
N ASP A 164 -34.93 14.22 34.17
CA ASP A 164 -34.77 13.18 35.21
C ASP A 164 -35.29 11.75 34.93
N ASP A 165 -34.37 10.77 34.90
CA ASP A 165 -34.29 9.77 35.98
C ASP A 165 -33.16 8.75 35.74
N LEU A 166 -32.42 8.48 36.82
CA LEU A 166 -31.40 7.45 36.97
C LEU A 166 -32.06 6.18 37.54
N GLU A 167 -31.82 5.01 36.93
CA GLU A 167 -31.65 3.67 37.56
C GLU A 167 -31.49 2.62 36.45
N ARG A 168 -30.31 2.00 36.26
CA ARG A 168 -29.85 0.71 36.82
C ARG A 168 -30.74 -0.49 36.46
N ASP A 169 -30.29 -1.37 35.55
CA ASP A 169 -29.70 -2.69 35.89
C ASP A 169 -29.59 -3.66 34.69
N ALA A 170 -28.49 -4.42 34.73
CA ALA A 170 -28.16 -5.74 34.17
C ALA A 170 -28.72 -6.28 32.85
N GLY A 171 -27.78 -6.76 32.02
CA GLY A 171 -27.91 -8.09 31.42
C GLY A 171 -27.32 -8.28 30.03
N ALA A 172 -26.05 -8.69 29.94
CA ALA A 172 -25.60 -9.86 29.17
C ALA A 172 -24.07 -9.84 29.01
N ALA A 173 -23.43 -10.77 29.70
CA ALA A 173 -22.08 -11.21 29.37
C ALA A 173 -22.09 -11.86 27.98
N GLN A 174 -21.15 -11.49 27.11
CA GLN A 174 -20.50 -12.45 26.22
C GLN A 174 -18.99 -12.24 26.27
N ASP A 175 -18.38 -13.26 26.84
CA ASP A 175 -17.00 -13.67 26.68
C ASP A 175 -16.67 -13.84 25.19
N VAL A 176 -15.71 -13.08 24.68
CA VAL A 176 -14.83 -13.55 23.62
C VAL A 176 -13.43 -12.96 23.86
N ASP A 177 -12.62 -13.76 24.53
CA ASP A 177 -11.17 -13.73 24.38
C ASP A 177 -10.81 -13.97 22.90
N THR A 178 -10.54 -12.89 22.17
CA THR A 178 -9.63 -12.91 21.02
C THR A 178 -8.83 -11.63 21.04
N THR A 179 -7.57 -11.75 21.46
CA THR A 179 -6.58 -10.74 21.13
C THR A 179 -6.63 -10.50 19.62
N PRO A 180 -6.73 -9.25 19.13
CA PRO A 180 -6.66 -8.98 17.71
C PRO A 180 -5.32 -9.47 17.15
N VAL A 181 -5.32 -10.64 16.52
CA VAL A 181 -4.23 -11.10 15.68
C VAL A 181 -4.34 -10.33 14.37
N GLY A 182 -3.80 -9.12 14.40
CA GLY A 182 -3.87 -8.19 13.31
C GLY A 182 -3.01 -6.98 13.59
N GLY A 183 -1.80 -7.23 14.11
CA GLY A 183 -0.75 -6.22 14.06
C GLY A 183 -0.65 -5.77 12.62
N ALA A 184 -1.05 -4.54 12.35
CA ALA A 184 -0.79 -3.89 11.08
C ALA A 184 0.73 -3.88 10.92
N ALA A 185 1.23 -4.90 10.22
CA ALA A 185 2.53 -4.84 9.62
C ALA A 185 2.43 -3.72 8.58
N THR A 186 2.68 -2.49 9.01
CA THR A 186 3.16 -1.42 8.14
C THR A 186 4.58 -1.82 7.72
N GLY A 187 4.68 -2.91 6.98
CA GLY A 187 5.88 -3.33 6.30
C GLY A 187 6.10 -2.34 5.18
N GLY A 188 7.01 -1.40 5.40
CA GLY A 188 7.67 -0.68 4.32
C GLY A 188 8.34 -1.72 3.43
N GLY A 189 7.60 -2.19 2.43
CA GLY A 189 8.00 -3.29 1.56
C GLY A 189 7.63 -2.94 0.13
N GLY A 190 8.38 -2.01 -0.45
CA GLY A 190 8.16 -1.58 -1.82
C GLY A 190 9.21 -0.57 -2.26
N GLU A 191 10.39 -1.10 -2.61
CA GLU A 191 11.40 -0.48 -3.49
C GLU A 191 12.31 0.62 -2.92
N ALA A 192 13.01 0.32 -1.82
CA ALA A 192 14.34 0.92 -1.52
C ALA A 192 15.02 0.20 -0.35
N GLY A 193 15.54 -1.00 -0.57
CA GLY A 193 16.44 -1.67 0.37
C GLY A 193 17.52 -2.41 -0.42
N PRO A 194 18.78 -2.46 0.05
CA PRO A 194 19.76 -3.31 -0.59
C PRO A 194 19.18 -4.73 -0.61
N ASP A 195 19.16 -5.33 -1.80
CA ASP A 195 18.76 -6.72 -2.00
C ASP A 195 19.32 -7.54 -0.83
N GLY A 196 18.49 -8.34 -0.13
CA GLY A 196 18.95 -9.08 1.07
C GLY A 196 20.23 -9.88 0.81
N ARG A 197 20.48 -10.21 -0.47
CA ARG A 197 21.73 -10.77 -0.99
C ARG A 197 22.96 -9.93 -0.69
N MET A 198 22.89 -8.59 -0.72
CA MET A 198 23.99 -7.69 -0.37
C MET A 198 24.37 -7.80 1.11
N TYR A 199 23.41 -7.95 2.02
CA TYR A 199 23.71 -8.19 3.43
C TYR A 199 24.33 -9.57 3.67
N VAL A 200 23.84 -10.60 2.98
CA VAL A 200 24.42 -11.95 3.02
C VAL A 200 25.85 -11.95 2.47
N LEU A 201 26.10 -11.25 1.36
CA LEU A 201 27.44 -11.11 0.77
C LEU A 201 28.40 -10.34 1.68
N ALA A 202 27.94 -9.24 2.28
CA ALA A 202 28.73 -8.47 3.23
C ALA A 202 29.12 -9.32 4.46
N GLY A 203 28.17 -10.08 5.01
CA GLY A 203 28.42 -11.00 6.12
C GLY A 203 29.41 -12.13 5.76
N LEU A 204 29.32 -12.67 4.55
CA LEU A 204 30.25 -13.70 4.05
C LEU A 204 31.69 -13.17 3.97
N VAL A 205 31.89 -11.97 3.42
CA VAL A 205 33.21 -11.36 3.26
C VAL A 205 33.88 -11.11 4.62
N ILE A 206 33.13 -10.58 5.60
CA ILE A 206 33.65 -10.34 6.95
C ILE A 206 34.07 -11.66 7.62
N THR A 207 33.25 -12.71 7.47
CA THR A 207 33.54 -14.02 8.07
C THR A 207 34.80 -14.65 7.45
N LEU A 208 34.96 -14.57 6.13
CA LEU A 208 36.17 -15.05 5.44
C LEU A 208 37.42 -14.29 5.86
N ALA A 209 37.35 -12.96 5.99
CA ALA A 209 38.46 -12.13 6.45
C ALA A 209 38.89 -12.47 7.88
N ALA A 210 37.92 -12.70 8.78
CA ALA A 210 38.21 -13.10 10.16
C ALA A 210 38.88 -14.49 10.24
N CYS A 211 38.38 -15.46 9.48
CA CYS A 211 38.98 -16.80 9.39
C CYS A 211 40.41 -16.77 8.83
N ALA A 212 40.65 -15.98 7.78
CA ALA A 212 41.98 -15.81 7.20
C ALA A 212 42.97 -15.14 8.17
N GLY A 213 42.51 -14.13 8.92
CA GLY A 213 43.29 -13.48 9.97
C GLY A 213 43.66 -14.43 11.12
N LEU A 214 42.71 -15.27 11.54
CA LEU A 214 42.93 -16.27 12.60
C LEU A 214 43.93 -17.35 12.17
N LEU A 215 43.84 -17.84 10.93
CA LEU A 215 44.78 -18.81 10.37
C LEU A 215 46.18 -18.23 10.22
N SER A 216 46.29 -16.96 9.82
CA SER A 216 47.58 -16.26 9.72
C SER A 216 48.23 -16.08 11.09
N ARG A 217 47.45 -15.72 12.12
CA ARG A 217 47.94 -15.65 13.51
C ARG A 217 48.40 -17.01 14.05
N ARG A 218 47.73 -18.11 13.72
CA ARG A 218 48.16 -19.46 14.10
C ARG A 218 49.48 -19.85 13.47
N ARG A 219 49.71 -19.49 12.20
CA ARG A 219 50.98 -19.79 11.50
C ARG A 219 52.15 -18.95 12.01
N LEU A 220 51.91 -17.70 12.40
CA LEU A 220 52.95 -16.81 12.95
C LEU A 220 53.34 -17.13 14.40
N ARG A 221 52.47 -17.80 15.17
CA ARG A 221 52.78 -18.30 16.53
C ARG A 221 53.46 -19.68 16.56
N SER A 222 53.57 -20.35 15.41
CA SER A 222 54.18 -21.67 15.26
C SER A 222 55.63 -21.62 14.75
N ARG A 223 56.25 -20.43 14.78
CA ARG A 223 57.69 -20.25 14.57
C ARG A 223 58.30 -19.68 15.84
#